data_AF-A0AAV8ZP55-F1
#
_entry.id   AF-A0AAV8ZP55-F1
#
_cell.length_a   1.000
_cell.length_b   1.000
_cell.length_c   1.000
_cell.angle_alpha   90.00
_cell.angle_beta   90.00
_cell.angle_gamma   90.00
#
_symmetry.space_group_name_H-M   'P 1'
#
loop_
_entity.id
_entity.type
_entity.pdbx_description
1 polymer ?
#
loop_
_entity_poly.entity_id
_entity_poly.type
_entity_poly.pdbx_seq_one_letter_code
_entity_poly.pdbx_strand_id
1 'polypeptide(L)'
;MICTLLSIYSLFSRAMADARERSFIMIKPDGVQRGLVGKIIKKFEQKGFKLVALKFVWPSEDLLRQHYADLSGFSFFPTLIKYMSSGPVVPMVWEGLGVVKTGRVLLGATNPADSAPELSEGIYVFRLDATSAMDLMP
;
A
#
# COMPACT_ATOMS: atom_id res chain seq x y z
N MET A 1 -31.45 14.85 -24.36
CA MET A 1 -30.55 14.01 -25.18
C MET A 1 -29.07 14.34 -25.02
N ILE A 2 -28.64 15.61 -25.11
CA ILE A 2 -27.20 15.98 -24.96
C ILE A 2 -26.71 15.82 -23.51
N CYS A 3 -27.48 16.27 -22.50
CA CYS A 3 -27.12 16.07 -21.08
C CYS A 3 -27.01 14.59 -20.69
N THR A 4 -27.90 13.73 -21.22
CA THR A 4 -27.86 12.29 -20.95
C THR A 4 -26.63 11.62 -21.55
N LEU A 5 -26.20 12.04 -22.74
CA LEU A 5 -24.96 11.56 -23.36
C LEU A 5 -23.70 12.05 -22.62
N LEU A 6 -23.69 13.31 -22.16
CA LEU A 6 -22.61 13.87 -21.33
C LEU A 6 -22.49 13.15 -19.98
N SER A 7 -23.61 12.85 -19.32
CA SER A 7 -23.62 12.08 -18.07
C SER A 7 -23.11 10.66 -18.27
N ILE A 8 -23.51 9.99 -19.35
CA ILE A 8 -23.01 8.65 -19.70
C ILE A 8 -21.50 8.70 -19.99
N TYR A 9 -21.03 9.68 -20.78
CA TYR A 9 -19.61 9.85 -21.07
C TYR A 9 -18.80 10.14 -19.80
N SER A 10 -19.31 10.99 -18.90
CA SER A 10 -18.69 11.25 -17.60
C SER A 10 -18.61 10.00 -16.71
N LEU A 11 -19.64 9.15 -16.72
CA LEU A 11 -19.64 7.88 -15.99
C LEU A 11 -18.62 6.90 -16.55
N PHE A 12 -18.59 6.73 -17.88
CA PHE A 12 -17.63 5.86 -18.55
C PHE A 12 -16.19 6.36 -18.35
N SER A 13 -15.95 7.66 -18.44
CA SER A 13 -14.63 8.25 -18.23
C SER A 13 -14.14 8.04 -16.79
N ARG A 14 -15.02 8.20 -15.78
CA ARG A 14 -14.71 7.86 -14.38
C ARG A 14 -14.39 6.38 -14.19
N ALA A 15 -15.23 5.49 -14.69
CA ALA A 15 -15.02 4.05 -14.56
C ALA A 15 -13.68 3.61 -15.21
N MET A 16 -13.30 4.22 -16.33
CA MET A 16 -12.04 3.93 -17.01
C MET A 16 -10.82 4.50 -16.28
N ALA A 17 -10.97 5.66 -15.62
CA ALA A 17 -9.95 6.22 -14.73
C ALA A 17 -9.76 5.35 -13.48
N ASP A 18 -10.85 4.89 -12.87
CA ASP A 18 -10.82 4.02 -11.70
C ASP A 18 -10.24 2.63 -12.01
N ALA A 19 -10.46 2.11 -13.22
CA ALA A 19 -9.81 0.89 -13.70
C ALA A 19 -8.27 1.02 -13.81
N ARG A 20 -7.76 2.26 -13.82
CA ARG A 20 -6.33 2.60 -13.80
C ARG A 20 -5.85 3.13 -12.45
N GLU A 21 -6.67 3.03 -11.40
CA GLU A 21 -6.23 3.39 -10.03
C GLU A 21 -4.99 2.57 -9.66
N ARG A 22 -4.03 3.21 -9.00
CA ARG A 22 -2.79 2.58 -8.54
C ARG A 22 -2.60 2.76 -7.05
N SER A 23 -2.09 1.72 -6.40
CA SER A 23 -1.74 1.75 -4.98
C SER A 23 -0.30 1.28 -4.78
N PHE A 24 0.40 1.93 -3.84
CA PHE A 24 1.73 1.53 -3.42
C PHE A 24 1.61 0.57 -2.23
N ILE A 25 2.27 -0.57 -2.33
CA ILE A 25 2.23 -1.60 -1.29
C ILE A 25 3.65 -2.05 -1.03
N MET A 26 4.06 -2.06 0.24
CA MET A 26 5.42 -2.42 0.60
C MET A 26 5.42 -3.53 1.62
N ILE A 27 6.21 -4.56 1.32
CA ILE A 27 6.52 -5.63 2.27
C ILE A 27 7.70 -5.15 3.11
N LYS A 28 7.49 -5.07 4.42
CA LYS A 28 8.47 -4.62 5.41
C LYS A 28 9.59 -5.64 5.64
N PRO A 29 10.68 -5.27 6.33
CA PRO A 29 11.82 -6.17 6.53
C PRO A 29 11.45 -7.52 7.17
N ASP A 30 10.53 -7.53 8.12
CA ASP A 30 10.02 -8.74 8.78
C ASP A 30 9.25 -9.65 7.81
N GLY A 31 8.40 -9.08 6.95
CA GLY A 31 7.67 -9.83 5.93
C GLY A 31 8.60 -10.48 4.90
N VAL A 32 9.71 -9.80 4.57
CA VAL A 32 10.75 -10.34 3.70
C VAL A 32 11.51 -11.47 4.41
N GLN A 33 11.96 -11.25 5.64
CA GLN A 33 12.69 -12.25 6.44
C GLN A 33 11.87 -13.52 6.70
N ARG A 34 10.55 -13.40 6.82
CA ARG A 34 9.61 -14.52 7.00
C ARG A 34 9.22 -15.21 5.69
N GLY A 35 9.78 -14.80 4.55
CA GLY A 35 9.50 -15.41 3.24
C GLY A 35 8.07 -15.19 2.75
N LEU A 36 7.41 -14.09 3.14
CA LEU A 36 6.00 -13.84 2.80
C LEU A 36 5.81 -13.20 1.42
N VAL A 37 6.89 -12.80 0.74
CA VAL A 37 6.84 -12.06 -0.54
C VAL A 37 5.91 -12.70 -1.57
N GLY A 38 6.16 -13.98 -1.91
CA GLY A 38 5.33 -14.68 -2.89
C GLY A 38 3.88 -14.88 -2.46
N LYS A 39 3.63 -15.10 -1.15
CA LYS A 39 2.28 -15.25 -0.60
C LYS A 39 1.47 -13.97 -0.76
N ILE A 40 2.10 -12.82 -0.52
CA ILE A 40 1.47 -11.50 -0.63
C ILE A 40 1.17 -11.18 -2.08
N ILE A 41 2.15 -11.32 -2.96
CA ILE A 41 1.96 -11.10 -4.41
C ILE A 41 0.79 -11.95 -4.93
N LYS A 42 0.78 -13.25 -4.58
CA LYS A 42 -0.30 -14.17 -4.96
C LYS A 42 -1.68 -13.70 -4.51
N LYS A 43 -1.83 -13.13 -3.30
CA LYS A 43 -3.12 -12.60 -2.83
C LYS A 43 -3.63 -11.46 -3.71
N PHE A 44 -2.76 -10.55 -4.14
CA PHE A 44 -3.15 -9.43 -5.01
C PHE A 44 -3.45 -9.88 -6.44
N GLU A 45 -2.65 -10.80 -7.00
CA GLU A 45 -2.91 -11.39 -8.32
C GLU A 45 -4.24 -12.15 -8.36
N GLN A 46 -4.53 -12.94 -7.32
CA GLN A 46 -5.81 -13.68 -7.22
C GLN A 46 -7.03 -12.76 -7.11
N LYS A 47 -6.85 -11.53 -6.66
CA LYS A 47 -7.90 -10.50 -6.67
C LYS A 47 -8.07 -9.81 -8.02
N GLY A 48 -7.21 -10.12 -8.99
CA GLY A 48 -7.26 -9.55 -10.33
C GLY A 48 -6.56 -8.19 -10.45
N PHE A 49 -5.77 -7.78 -9.46
CA PHE A 49 -4.94 -6.59 -9.59
C PHE A 49 -3.71 -6.88 -10.44
N LYS A 50 -3.31 -5.88 -11.23
CA LYS A 50 -2.14 -5.96 -12.08
C LYS A 50 -0.92 -5.43 -11.35
N LEU A 51 0.14 -6.22 -11.25
CA LEU A 51 1.43 -5.74 -10.77
C LEU A 51 2.09 -4.88 -11.86
N VAL A 52 2.31 -3.59 -11.60
CA VAL A 52 2.89 -2.66 -12.60
C VAL A 52 4.33 -2.29 -12.30
N ALA A 53 4.76 -2.41 -11.04
CA ALA A 53 6.16 -2.23 -10.65
C ALA A 53 6.47 -3.06 -9.41
N LEU A 54 7.68 -3.58 -9.34
CA LEU A 54 8.23 -4.31 -8.19
C LEU A 54 9.73 -4.05 -8.12
N LYS A 55 10.25 -3.84 -6.91
CA LYS A 55 11.69 -3.77 -6.67
C LYS A 55 12.04 -4.44 -5.34
N PHE A 56 13.23 -5.02 -5.25
CA PHE A 56 13.83 -5.45 -3.98
C PHE A 56 14.89 -4.43 -3.61
N VAL A 57 14.75 -3.76 -2.47
CA VAL A 57 15.64 -2.66 -2.08
C VAL A 57 16.02 -2.73 -0.61
N TRP A 58 17.24 -2.31 -0.31
CA TRP A 58 17.62 -1.90 1.04
C TRP A 58 17.60 -0.37 1.09
N PRO A 59 16.58 0.25 1.70
CA PRO A 59 16.39 1.69 1.63
C PRO A 59 17.36 2.40 2.59
N SER A 60 17.92 3.53 2.15
CA SER A 60 18.71 4.39 3.04
C SER A 60 17.80 5.11 4.04
N GLU A 61 18.35 5.49 5.19
CA GLU A 61 17.59 6.28 6.17
C GLU A 61 17.09 7.61 5.58
N ASP A 62 17.88 8.27 4.73
CA ASP A 62 17.49 9.53 4.10
C ASP A 62 16.23 9.36 3.24
N LEU A 63 16.17 8.28 2.45
CA LEU A 63 15.00 7.96 1.64
C LEU A 63 13.78 7.67 2.51
N LEU A 64 13.95 6.94 3.62
CA LEU A 64 12.86 6.64 4.55
C LEU A 64 12.37 7.89 5.28
N ARG A 65 13.28 8.81 5.66
CA ARG A 65 12.91 10.08 6.30
C ARG A 65 12.10 10.96 5.37
N GLN A 66 12.46 10.99 4.08
CA GLN A 66 11.66 11.68 3.06
C GLN A 66 10.30 11.00 2.88
N HIS A 67 10.26 9.66 2.82
CA HIS A 67 9.03 8.90 2.64
C HIS A 67 8.06 9.05 3.81
N TYR A 68 8.57 9.13 5.04
CA TYR A 68 7.79 9.28 6.28
C TYR A 68 7.81 10.70 6.85
N ALA A 69 8.09 11.73 6.03
CA ALA A 69 8.27 13.11 6.51
C ALA A 69 7.07 13.62 7.35
N ASP A 70 5.86 13.23 6.97
CA ASP A 70 4.61 13.57 7.68
C ASP A 70 4.57 13.04 9.11
N LEU A 71 5.37 12.01 9.43
CA LEU A 71 5.45 11.40 10.76
C LEU A 71 6.59 11.97 11.62
N SER A 72 7.37 12.92 11.11
CA SER A 72 8.56 13.44 11.79
C SER A 72 8.28 14.10 13.14
N GLY A 73 7.05 14.59 13.36
CA GLY A 73 6.61 15.19 14.63
C GLY A 73 6.33 14.17 15.74
N PHE A 74 6.30 12.87 15.45
CA PHE A 74 5.99 11.84 16.44
C PHE A 74 7.24 11.26 17.11
N SER A 75 7.13 10.95 18.41
CA SER A 75 8.23 10.40 19.22
C SER A 75 8.74 9.04 18.72
N PHE A 76 7.91 8.27 18.01
CA PHE A 76 8.29 6.96 17.46
C PHE A 76 9.03 7.05 16.11
N PHE A 77 9.11 8.23 15.49
CA PHE A 77 9.68 8.39 14.15
C PHE A 77 11.13 7.87 14.02
N PRO A 78 12.07 8.17 14.94
CA PRO A 78 13.43 7.64 14.85
C PRO A 78 13.48 6.11 14.89
N THR A 79 12.63 5.49 15.71
CA THR A 79 12.51 4.03 15.82
C THR A 79 11.93 3.43 14.56
N LEU A 80 10.93 4.07 13.95
CA LEU A 80 10.35 3.66 12.67
C LEU A 80 11.42 3.64 11.56
N ILE A 81 12.21 4.71 11.42
CA ILE A 81 13.27 4.79 10.41
C ILE A 81 14.29 3.68 10.62
N LYS A 82 14.76 3.48 11.85
CA LYS A 82 15.72 2.43 12.19
C LYS A 82 15.19 1.02 11.93
N TYR A 83 13.91 0.78 12.21
CA TYR A 83 13.27 -0.50 11.91
C TYR A 83 13.16 -0.72 10.40
N MET A 84 12.71 0.28 9.65
CA MET A 84 12.56 0.17 8.19
C MET A 84 13.90 0.06 7.45
N SER A 85 14.99 0.60 8.00
CA SER A 85 16.35 0.45 7.46
C SER A 85 17.07 -0.83 7.92
N SER A 86 16.48 -1.61 8.84
CA SER A 86 17.12 -2.80 9.42
C SER A 86 17.26 -3.98 8.44
N GLY A 87 16.57 -3.95 7.31
CA GLY A 87 16.63 -5.01 6.31
C GLY A 87 15.99 -4.63 4.98
N PRO A 88 15.97 -5.56 4.01
CA PRO A 88 15.40 -5.31 2.70
C PRO A 88 13.88 -5.21 2.75
N VAL A 89 13.33 -4.39 1.86
CA VAL A 89 11.89 -4.24 1.63
C VAL A 89 11.55 -4.51 0.17
N VAL A 90 10.29 -4.85 -0.07
CA VAL A 90 9.75 -5.06 -1.44
C VAL A 90 8.63 -4.05 -1.70
N PRO A 91 8.95 -2.85 -2.19
CA PRO A 91 7.96 -1.91 -2.70
C PRO A 91 7.38 -2.41 -4.03
N MET A 92 6.07 -2.28 -4.16
CA MET A 92 5.29 -2.69 -5.31
C MET A 92 4.25 -1.63 -5.64
N VAL A 93 3.82 -1.60 -6.90
CA VAL A 93 2.67 -0.82 -7.35
C VAL A 93 1.67 -1.76 -7.99
N TRP A 94 0.42 -1.71 -7.52
CA TRP A 94 -0.69 -2.50 -8.01
C TRP A 94 -1.71 -1.60 -8.70
N GLU A 95 -2.23 -2.03 -9.85
CA GLU A 95 -3.22 -1.31 -10.65
C GLU A 95 -4.53 -2.10 -10.74
N GLY A 96 -5.65 -1.41 -10.60
CA GLY A 96 -6.98 -1.95 -10.86
C GLY A 96 -8.09 -1.22 -10.11
N LEU A 97 -9.34 -1.55 -10.45
CA LEU A 97 -10.52 -0.90 -9.90
C LEU A 97 -10.61 -1.07 -8.38
N GLY A 98 -10.54 0.05 -7.64
CA GLY A 98 -10.65 0.04 -6.18
C GLY A 98 -9.47 -0.64 -5.48
N VAL A 99 -8.29 -0.70 -6.12
CA VAL A 99 -7.09 -1.35 -5.59
C VAL A 99 -6.64 -0.77 -4.26
N VAL A 100 -6.87 0.53 -4.02
CA VAL A 100 -6.54 1.14 -2.74
C VAL A 100 -7.41 0.58 -1.61
N LYS A 101 -8.74 0.69 -1.77
CA LYS A 101 -9.69 0.29 -0.73
C LYS A 101 -9.60 -1.21 -0.47
N THR A 102 -9.57 -2.00 -1.55
CA THR A 102 -9.46 -3.44 -1.46
C THR A 102 -8.10 -3.87 -0.91
N GLY A 103 -7.02 -3.17 -1.29
CA GLY A 103 -5.68 -3.41 -0.73
C GLY A 103 -5.66 -3.25 0.79
N ARG A 104 -6.26 -2.19 1.33
CA ARG A 104 -6.37 -2.00 2.79
C ARG A 104 -7.13 -3.14 3.47
N VAL A 105 -8.26 -3.55 2.91
CA VAL A 105 -9.04 -4.69 3.43
C VAL A 105 -8.24 -5.99 3.36
N LEU A 106 -7.50 -6.18 2.27
CA LEU A 106 -6.68 -7.38 2.04
C LEU A 106 -5.49 -7.48 2.98
N LEU A 107 -4.97 -6.38 3.50
CA LEU A 107 -3.85 -6.40 4.43
C LEU A 107 -4.29 -6.56 5.89
N GLY A 108 -5.56 -6.31 6.20
CA GLY A 108 -6.06 -6.35 7.57
C GLY A 108 -5.84 -5.04 8.32
N ALA A 109 -6.31 -5.01 9.56
CA ALA A 109 -6.17 -3.87 10.46
C ALA A 109 -4.69 -3.65 10.84
N THR A 110 -4.33 -2.39 11.06
CA THR A 110 -2.98 -1.97 11.50
C THR A 110 -2.56 -2.64 12.81
N ASN A 111 -3.51 -2.97 13.68
CA ASN A 111 -3.27 -3.73 14.90
C ASN A 111 -3.25 -5.25 14.62
N PRO A 112 -2.13 -5.95 14.89
CA PRO A 112 -2.01 -7.40 14.72
C PRO A 112 -3.07 -8.20 15.47
N ALA A 113 -3.56 -7.70 16.61
CA ALA A 113 -4.55 -8.36 17.44
C ALA A 113 -5.95 -8.42 16.81
N ASP A 114 -6.26 -7.46 15.92
CA ASP A 114 -7.57 -7.31 15.27
C ASP A 114 -7.58 -7.85 13.83
N SER A 115 -6.44 -8.36 13.37
CA SER A 115 -6.28 -8.95 12.04
C SER A 115 -6.40 -10.47 12.09
N ALA A 116 -6.92 -11.08 11.02
CA ALA A 116 -6.86 -12.53 10.89
C ALA A 116 -5.38 -13.00 11.03
N PRO A 117 -5.11 -14.15 11.67
CA PRO A 117 -3.73 -14.57 12.05
C PRO A 117 -2.75 -14.64 10.87
N GLU A 118 -3.27 -14.75 9.65
CA GLU A 118 -2.56 -14.85 8.38
C GLU A 118 -2.31 -13.49 7.68
N LEU A 119 -2.67 -12.38 8.34
CA LEU A 119 -2.62 -11.00 7.85
C LEU A 119 -1.94 -10.02 8.81
N SER A 120 -1.76 -10.40 10.07
CA SER A 120 -1.34 -9.53 11.18
C SER A 120 0.14 -9.12 11.23
N GLU A 121 0.98 -9.54 10.28
CA GLU A 121 2.44 -9.39 10.44
C GLU A 121 3.17 -9.01 9.14
N GLY A 122 3.33 -7.70 8.89
CA GLY A 122 4.42 -7.19 8.03
C GLY A 122 4.02 -6.51 6.71
N ILE A 123 2.74 -6.22 6.49
CA ILE A 123 2.26 -5.63 5.23
C ILE A 123 1.54 -4.32 5.52
N TYR A 124 1.99 -3.24 4.88
CA TYR A 124 1.33 -1.94 4.97
C TYR A 124 1.04 -1.43 3.55
N VAL A 125 -0.19 -0.97 3.32
CA VAL A 125 -0.59 -0.26 2.09
C VAL A 125 -0.31 1.21 2.32
N PHE A 126 0.49 1.85 1.47
CA PHE A 126 0.55 3.30 1.43
C PHE A 126 -0.19 3.80 0.19
N ARG A 127 -1.07 4.76 0.39
CA ARG A 127 -1.68 5.48 -0.72
C ARG A 127 -0.72 6.58 -1.17
N LEU A 128 -0.54 6.75 -2.47
CA LEU A 128 0.16 7.91 -3.06
C LEU A 128 -0.76 9.14 -3.21
N ASP A 129 -1.84 9.21 -2.44
CA ASP A 129 -2.59 10.44 -2.24
C ASP A 129 -2.65 10.77 -0.74
N ALA A 130 -2.55 12.07 -0.46
CA ALA A 130 -2.10 12.66 0.79
C ALA A 130 -3.03 12.49 2.01
N THR A 131 -3.92 11.50 2.03
CA THR A 131 -5.01 11.44 3.02
C THR A 131 -4.81 10.37 4.11
N SER A 132 -3.70 9.62 4.10
CA SER A 132 -3.59 8.38 4.89
C SER A 132 -2.60 8.39 6.06
N ALA A 133 -1.97 9.52 6.39
CA ALA A 133 -1.11 9.59 7.58
C ALA A 133 -1.89 9.42 8.90
N MET A 134 -3.21 9.63 8.89
CA MET A 134 -4.09 9.49 10.06
C MET A 134 -4.45 8.04 10.42
N ASP A 135 -4.31 7.08 9.49
CA ASP A 135 -4.61 5.66 9.75
C ASP A 135 -3.47 4.92 10.49
N LEU A 136 -2.42 5.66 10.88
CA LEU A 136 -1.19 5.16 11.54
C LEU A 136 -1.11 5.50 13.03
N MET A 137 -2.18 6.05 13.62
CA MET A 137 -2.24 6.19 15.07
C MET A 137 -2.79 4.90 15.71
N PRO A 138 -2.27 4.50 16.88
CA PRO A 138 -2.94 3.52 17.74
C PRO A 138 -4.33 4.01 18.16
#